data_AF-A0A1V9YCC8-F1
#
_entry.id   AF-A0A1V9YCC8-F1
#
_cell.length_a   1.000
_cell.length_b   1.000
_cell.length_c   1.000
_cell.angle_alpha   90.00
_cell.angle_beta   90.00
_cell.angle_gamma   90.00
#
_symmetry.space_group_name_H-M   'P 1'
#
loop_
_entity.id
_entity.type
_entity.pdbx_description
1 polymer ?
#
loop_
_entity_poly.entity_id
_entity_poly.type
_entity_poly.pdbx_seq_one_letter_code
_entity_poly.pdbx_strand_id
1 'polypeptide(L)'
;MNVYMGQLMAYTMPSIEVAALAGISLNSIFFLFMGFNPTASQLPKGYHWLYTITPPKYAFAILSAETFAKCTDGTQIGCNVMKNVPQTILQDMNKTSVTVKQYVEYTYHTYYDDALLNIMVTLGCIIFFRLLGLLALRFVNHQKR
;
A
#
# COMPACT_ATOMS: atom_id res chain seq x y z
N MET A 1 -7.95 5.69 4.01
CA MET A 1 -8.51 4.32 4.06
C MET A 1 -8.82 3.85 5.48
N ASN A 2 -7.89 3.99 6.44
CA ASN A 2 -8.05 3.48 7.82
C ASN A 2 -9.36 3.93 8.49
N VAL A 3 -9.77 5.19 8.28
CA VAL A 3 -11.03 5.72 8.81
C VAL A 3 -12.26 4.98 8.26
N TYR A 4 -12.33 4.71 6.96
CA TYR A 4 -13.48 4.04 6.35
C TYR A 4 -13.56 2.56 6.73
N MET A 5 -12.41 1.91 6.89
CA MET A 5 -12.36 0.55 7.44
C MET A 5 -12.78 0.51 8.91
N GLY A 6 -12.32 1.47 9.72
CA GLY A 6 -12.75 1.59 11.12
C GLY A 6 -14.26 1.84 11.23
N GLN A 7 -14.82 2.69 10.36
CA GLN A 7 -16.26 2.90 10.26
C GLN A 7 -17.00 1.62 9.88
N LEU A 8 -16.52 0.86 8.89
CA LEU A 8 -17.11 -0.43 8.51
C LEU A 8 -17.13 -1.40 9.70
N MET A 9 -16.02 -1.55 10.42
CA MET A 9 -15.93 -2.44 11.59
C MET A 9 -16.87 -2.00 12.71
N ALA A 10 -17.02 -0.69 12.94
CA ALA A 10 -17.96 -0.15 13.92
C ALA A 10 -19.43 -0.45 13.56
N TYR A 11 -19.75 -0.56 12.27
CA TYR A 11 -21.12 -0.88 11.82
C TYR A 11 -21.41 -2.38 11.78
N THR A 12 -20.39 -3.22 11.56
CA THR A 12 -20.57 -4.67 11.42
C THR A 12 -20.44 -5.44 12.72
N MET A 13 -19.77 -4.90 13.74
CA MET A 13 -19.50 -5.60 14.99
C MET A 13 -20.51 -5.24 16.10
N PRO A 14 -20.81 -6.18 17.01
CA PRO A 14 -21.82 -6.01 18.06
C PRO A 14 -21.37 -5.12 19.22
N SER A 15 -20.06 -4.92 19.40
CA SER A 15 -19.51 -4.04 20.44
C SER A 15 -18.33 -3.22 19.92
N ILE A 16 -18.15 -2.04 20.53
CA ILE A 16 -17.07 -1.10 20.19
C ILE A 16 -15.69 -1.73 20.46
N GLU A 17 -15.56 -2.51 21.54
CA GLU A 17 -14.31 -3.19 21.88
C GLU A 17 -13.91 -4.22 20.82
N VAL A 18 -14.86 -5.04 20.37
CA VAL A 18 -14.60 -6.04 19.30
C VAL A 18 -14.30 -5.34 17.98
N ALA A 19 -15.02 -4.25 17.65
CA ALA A 19 -14.75 -3.45 16.47
C ALA A 19 -13.33 -2.87 16.48
N ALA A 20 -12.87 -2.36 17.63
CA ALA A 20 -11.54 -1.79 17.79
C ALA A 20 -10.44 -2.85 17.63
N LEU A 21 -10.59 -4.01 18.30
CA LEU A 21 -9.63 -5.11 18.21
C LEU A 21 -9.54 -5.68 16.79
N ALA A 22 -10.68 -5.88 16.13
CA ALA A 22 -10.72 -6.34 14.74
C ALA A 22 -10.12 -5.30 13.78
N GLY A 23 -10.43 -4.02 13.98
CA GLY A 23 -9.90 -2.92 13.18
C GLY A 23 -8.38 -2.79 13.29
N ILE A 24 -7.82 -2.88 14.50
CA ILE A 24 -6.38 -2.86 14.73
C ILE A 24 -5.73 -4.08 14.07
N SER A 25 -6.29 -5.27 14.26
CA SER A 25 -5.73 -6.51 13.70
C SER A 25 -5.68 -6.46 12.18
N LEU A 26 -6.76 -6.04 11.52
CA LEU A 26 -6.80 -5.87 10.06
C LEU A 26 -5.82 -4.79 9.59
N ASN A 27 -5.69 -3.69 10.34
CA ASN A 27 -4.74 -2.63 10.01
C ASN A 27 -3.29 -3.12 10.06
N SER A 28 -2.92 -3.89 11.10
CA SER A 28 -1.59 -4.48 11.23
C SER A 28 -1.27 -5.42 10.08
N ILE A 29 -2.23 -6.24 9.64
CA ILE A 29 -2.08 -7.12 8.46
C ILE A 29 -1.80 -6.26 7.22
N PHE A 30 -2.63 -5.25 6.95
CA PHE A 30 -2.43 -4.37 5.79
C PHE A 30 -1.13 -3.57 5.86
N PHE A 31 -0.68 -3.19 7.05
CA PHE A 31 0.59 -2.49 7.21
C PHE A 31 1.77 -3.39 6.84
N LEU A 32 1.74 -4.66 7.29
CA LEU A 32 2.75 -5.65 6.98
C LEU A 32 2.85 -5.94 5.47
N PHE A 33 1.70 -6.01 4.78
CA PHE A 33 1.64 -6.34 3.36
C PHE A 33 1.58 -5.12 2.43
N MET A 34 1.88 -3.91 2.90
CA MET A 34 1.92 -2.72 2.02
C MET A 34 3.19 -2.66 1.16
N GLY A 35 4.19 -3.50 1.45
CA GLY A 35 5.43 -3.62 0.68
C GLY A 35 6.55 -2.65 1.08
N PHE A 36 6.43 -1.99 2.24
CA PHE A 36 7.49 -1.18 2.83
C PHE A 36 8.45 -2.04 3.67
N ASN A 37 7.92 -2.84 4.61
CA ASN A 37 8.68 -3.79 5.43
C ASN A 37 7.79 -5.02 5.72
N PRO A 38 8.03 -6.19 5.10
CA PRO A 38 9.05 -6.51 4.09
C PRO A 38 8.88 -5.76 2.77
N THR A 39 9.96 -5.62 1.99
CA THR A 39 9.91 -4.93 0.70
C THR A 39 9.12 -5.76 -0.32
N ALA A 40 8.48 -5.09 -1.28
CA ALA A 40 7.64 -5.77 -2.28
C ALA A 40 8.39 -6.87 -3.05
N SER A 41 9.68 -6.64 -3.36
CA SER A 41 10.53 -7.61 -4.06
C SER A 41 10.82 -8.90 -3.27
N GLN A 42 10.78 -8.83 -1.93
CA GLN A 42 11.06 -9.96 -1.05
C GLN A 42 9.80 -10.77 -0.70
N LEU A 43 8.63 -10.32 -1.16
CA LEU A 43 7.38 -10.95 -0.79
C LEU A 43 7.21 -12.30 -1.50
N PRO A 44 6.92 -13.40 -0.78
CA PRO A 44 6.73 -14.71 -1.41
C PRO A 44 5.57 -14.68 -2.39
N LYS A 45 5.72 -15.36 -3.54
CA LYS A 45 4.70 -15.42 -4.61
C LYS A 45 3.31 -15.82 -4.09
N GLY A 46 3.25 -16.72 -3.09
CA GLY A 46 2.00 -17.19 -2.48
C GLY A 46 1.23 -16.12 -1.71
N TYR A 47 1.90 -15.08 -1.20
CA TYR A 47 1.27 -13.97 -0.46
C TYR A 47 1.15 -12.70 -1.29
N HIS A 48 1.55 -12.72 -2.57
CA HIS A 48 1.51 -11.55 -3.43
C HIS A 48 0.08 -11.02 -3.66
N TRP A 49 -0.94 -11.88 -3.55
CA TRP A 49 -2.34 -11.44 -3.61
C TRP A 49 -2.73 -10.54 -2.44
N LEU A 50 -2.17 -10.76 -1.24
CA LEU A 50 -2.38 -9.90 -0.07
C LEU A 50 -1.80 -8.51 -0.31
N TYR A 51 -0.65 -8.43 -0.97
CA TYR A 51 -0.07 -7.16 -1.39
C TYR A 51 -0.98 -6.43 -2.38
N THR A 52 -1.57 -7.13 -3.35
CA THR A 52 -2.48 -6.51 -4.32
C THR A 52 -3.79 -6.01 -3.69
N ILE A 53 -4.40 -6.77 -2.77
CA ILE A 53 -5.66 -6.35 -2.14
C ILE A 53 -5.49 -5.24 -1.10
N THR A 54 -4.29 -5.12 -0.53
CA THR A 54 -3.98 -4.16 0.55
C THR A 54 -4.13 -2.73 0.06
N PRO A 55 -5.17 -2.00 0.49
CA PRO A 55 -5.42 -0.68 -0.08
C PRO A 55 -4.36 0.39 0.29
N PRO A 56 -3.77 0.40 1.51
CA PRO A 56 -2.68 1.31 1.85
C PRO A 56 -1.45 1.24 0.94
N LYS A 57 -1.20 0.10 0.28
CA LYS A 57 -0.10 -0.08 -0.68
C LYS A 57 -0.13 1.02 -1.74
N TYR A 58 -1.30 1.28 -2.32
CA TYR A 58 -1.43 2.22 -3.44
C TYR A 58 -1.09 3.66 -3.03
N ALA A 59 -1.50 4.07 -1.83
CA ALA A 59 -1.14 5.37 -1.28
C ALA A 59 0.37 5.49 -1.02
N PHE A 60 0.99 4.44 -0.47
CA PHE A 60 2.44 4.36 -0.30
C PHE A 60 3.19 4.40 -1.65
N ALA A 61 2.68 3.68 -2.65
CA ALA A 61 3.27 3.66 -3.98
C ALA A 61 3.27 5.03 -4.64
N ILE A 62 2.16 5.79 -4.54
CA ILE A 62 2.08 7.16 -5.07
C ILE A 62 3.09 8.07 -4.37
N LEU A 63 3.10 8.10 -3.03
CA LEU A 63 3.98 8.99 -2.27
C LEU A 63 5.46 8.69 -2.52
N SER A 64 5.83 7.41 -2.52
CA SER A 64 7.21 7.00 -2.78
C SER A 64 7.64 7.24 -4.23
N ALA A 65 6.75 6.98 -5.21
CA ALA A 65 7.05 7.20 -6.62
C ALA A 65 7.21 8.68 -6.95
N GLU A 66 6.34 9.56 -6.47
CA GLU A 66 6.45 11.01 -6.67
C GLU A 66 7.73 11.59 -6.06
N THR A 67 8.11 11.11 -4.87
CA THR A 67 9.27 11.64 -4.14
C THR A 67 10.59 11.09 -4.66
N PHE A 68 10.65 9.79 -4.97
CA PHE A 68 11.91 9.08 -5.22
C PHE A 68 12.05 8.49 -6.63
N ALA A 69 10.96 8.22 -7.34
CA ALA A 69 11.02 7.66 -8.70
C ALA A 69 10.91 8.72 -9.81
N LYS A 70 10.48 9.95 -9.47
CA LYS A 70 10.40 11.05 -10.42
C LYS A 70 11.78 11.50 -10.91
N CYS A 71 11.95 11.54 -12.22
CA CYS A 71 13.18 11.97 -12.89
C CYS A 71 12.84 12.53 -14.28
N THR A 72 12.30 13.76 -14.33
CA THR A 72 11.87 14.42 -15.58
C THR A 72 12.84 15.49 -16.05
N ASP A 73 13.43 16.25 -15.12
CA ASP A 73 14.25 17.43 -15.41
C ASP A 73 15.72 17.25 -14.99
N GLY A 74 16.12 16.03 -14.59
CA GLY A 74 17.49 15.71 -14.18
C GLY A 74 17.90 16.20 -12.79
N THR A 75 17.13 17.13 -12.19
CA THR A 75 17.39 17.72 -10.87
C THR A 75 16.69 17.00 -9.72
N GLN A 76 15.74 16.11 -10.03
CA GLN A 76 15.00 15.36 -9.02
C GLN A 76 15.85 14.26 -8.36
N ILE A 77 15.46 13.89 -7.14
CA ILE A 77 16.14 12.89 -6.32
C ILE A 77 16.24 11.53 -7.05
N GLY A 78 15.23 11.18 -7.86
CA GLY A 78 15.21 9.94 -8.63
C GLY A 78 16.34 9.78 -9.65
N CYS A 79 16.88 10.88 -10.17
CA CYS A 79 17.99 10.89 -11.14
C CYS A 79 19.36 10.69 -10.50
N ASN A 80 19.47 10.88 -9.18
CA ASN A 80 20.76 10.79 -8.48
C ASN A 80 21.23 9.33 -8.41
N VAL A 81 22.52 9.13 -8.62
CA VAL A 81 23.16 7.82 -8.46
C VAL A 81 23.36 7.53 -6.97
N MET A 82 22.88 6.39 -6.50
CA MET A 82 23.06 5.98 -5.11
C MET A 82 24.52 5.57 -4.85
N LYS A 83 25.06 5.99 -3.70
CA LYS A 83 26.36 5.53 -3.19
C LYS A 83 26.12 4.45 -2.12
N ASN A 84 27.02 3.48 -2.03
CA ASN A 84 26.99 2.39 -1.03
C ASN A 84 25.72 1.51 -1.08
N VAL A 85 25.25 1.19 -2.29
CA VAL A 85 24.15 0.24 -2.48
C VAL A 85 24.63 -1.17 -2.11
N PRO A 86 23.83 -1.99 -1.40
CA PRO A 86 24.17 -3.38 -1.13
C PRO A 86 24.52 -4.14 -2.40
N GLN A 87 25.63 -4.88 -2.40
CA GLN A 87 26.09 -5.63 -3.58
C GLN A 87 25.09 -6.68 -4.07
N THR A 88 24.25 -7.21 -3.17
CA THR A 88 23.19 -8.17 -3.53
C THR A 88 22.20 -7.57 -4.55
N ILE A 89 21.80 -6.31 -4.37
CA ILE A 89 20.88 -5.62 -5.27
C ILE A 89 21.55 -5.26 -6.61
N LEU A 90 22.85 -4.92 -6.58
CA LEU A 90 23.63 -4.63 -7.78
C LEU A 90 23.85 -5.89 -8.64
N GLN A 91 24.08 -7.04 -7.99
CA GLN A 91 24.21 -8.34 -8.66
C GLN A 91 22.88 -8.78 -9.28
N ASP A 92 21.77 -8.65 -8.55
CA ASP A 92 20.44 -9.02 -9.08
C ASP A 92 20.01 -8.17 -10.27
N MET A 93 20.38 -6.88 -10.29
CA MET A 93 20.12 -5.99 -11.43
C MET A 93 21.22 -6.03 -12.51
N ASN A 94 22.31 -6.77 -12.31
CA ASN A 94 23.47 -6.84 -13.18
C ASN A 94 24.01 -5.45 -13.60
N LYS A 95 24.12 -4.52 -12.64
CA LYS A 95 24.57 -3.14 -12.86
C LYS A 95 25.63 -2.72 -11.86
N THR A 96 26.61 -1.92 -12.31
CA THR A 96 27.68 -1.36 -11.47
C THR A 96 27.25 -0.14 -10.68
N SER A 97 26.23 0.59 -11.15
CA SER A 97 25.62 1.72 -10.45
C SER A 97 24.11 1.76 -10.72
N VAL A 98 23.34 2.19 -9.72
CA VAL A 98 21.88 2.32 -9.81
C VAL A 98 21.45 3.70 -9.35
N THR A 99 20.45 4.24 -10.02
CA THR A 99 19.81 5.50 -9.62
C THR A 99 18.79 5.26 -8.52
N VAL A 100 18.41 6.33 -7.80
CA VAL A 100 17.38 6.24 -6.78
C VAL A 100 16.07 5.70 -7.36
N LYS A 101 15.70 6.14 -8.58
CA LYS A 101 14.55 5.61 -9.31
C LYS A 101 14.61 4.09 -9.46
N GLN A 102 15.70 3.57 -10.04
CA GLN A 102 15.84 2.14 -10.32
C GLN A 102 15.80 1.29 -9.05
N TYR A 103 16.44 1.78 -7.98
CA TYR A 103 16.42 1.10 -6.69
C TYR A 103 15.01 1.02 -6.08
N VAL A 104 14.25 2.13 -6.13
CA VAL A 104 12.91 2.19 -5.56
C VAL A 104 11.92 1.35 -6.37
N GLU A 105 11.99 1.43 -7.70
CA GLU A 105 11.18 0.60 -8.60
C GLU A 105 11.44 -0.89 -8.38
N TYR A 106 12.71 -1.29 -8.25
CA TYR A 106 13.07 -2.68 -8.02
C TYR A 106 12.69 -3.18 -6.61
N THR A 107 12.98 -2.39 -5.58
CA THR A 107 12.80 -2.83 -4.18
C THR A 107 11.35 -2.77 -3.73
N TYR A 108 10.68 -1.66 -4.02
CA TYR A 108 9.33 -1.37 -3.53
C TYR A 108 8.23 -1.60 -4.57
N HIS A 109 8.58 -1.90 -5.83
CA HIS A 109 7.62 -2.04 -6.94
C HIS A 109 6.75 -0.79 -7.12
N THR A 110 7.34 0.39 -6.95
CA THR A 110 6.64 1.67 -7.06
C THR A 110 7.13 2.44 -8.28
N TYR A 111 6.24 2.58 -9.27
CA TYR A 111 6.53 3.22 -10.55
C TYR A 111 5.85 4.60 -10.61
N TYR A 112 6.57 5.58 -11.16
CA TYR A 112 6.02 6.92 -11.37
C TYR A 112 4.91 6.92 -12.43
N ASP A 113 5.06 6.13 -13.50
CA ASP A 113 4.10 6.09 -14.60
C ASP A 113 2.74 5.49 -14.19
N ASP A 114 2.74 4.63 -13.16
CA ASP A 114 1.53 4.01 -12.61
C ASP A 114 0.78 4.88 -11.59
N ALA A 115 1.25 6.11 -11.31
CA ALA A 115 0.66 6.97 -10.29
C ALA A 115 -0.85 7.18 -10.52
N LEU A 116 -1.28 7.41 -11.76
CA LEU A 116 -2.69 7.58 -12.10
C LEU A 116 -3.53 6.32 -11.83
N LEU A 117 -3.00 5.15 -12.18
CA LEU A 117 -3.67 3.88 -11.91
C LEU A 117 -3.79 3.65 -10.41
N ASN A 118 -2.72 3.88 -9.65
CA ASN A 118 -2.72 3.75 -8.19
C ASN A 118 -3.71 4.71 -7.53
N ILE A 119 -3.87 5.93 -8.04
CA ILE A 119 -4.87 6.91 -7.57
C ILE A 119 -6.28 6.39 -7.84
N MET A 120 -6.55 5.95 -9.07
CA MET A 120 -7.86 5.40 -9.47
C MET A 120 -8.25 4.19 -8.62
N VAL A 121 -7.32 3.27 -8.39
CA VAL A 121 -7.55 2.10 -7.53
C VAL A 121 -7.82 2.51 -6.09
N THR A 122 -7.07 3.48 -5.55
CA THR A 122 -7.30 4.01 -4.19
C THR A 122 -8.71 4.59 -4.05
N LEU A 123 -9.16 5.38 -5.03
CA LEU A 123 -10.51 5.93 -5.06
C LEU A 123 -11.57 4.82 -5.17
N GLY A 124 -11.33 3.81 -6.02
CA GLY A 124 -12.20 2.64 -6.15
C GLY A 124 -12.35 1.88 -4.82
N CYS A 125 -11.25 1.67 -4.08
CA CYS A 125 -11.29 1.07 -2.75
C CYS A 125 -12.10 1.91 -1.76
N ILE A 126 -11.98 3.23 -1.78
CA ILE A 126 -12.78 4.12 -0.91
C ILE A 126 -14.27 3.94 -1.18
N ILE A 127 -14.67 3.98 -2.46
CA ILE A 127 -16.07 3.78 -2.86
C ILE A 127 -16.56 2.41 -2.41
N PHE A 128 -15.76 1.36 -2.62
CA PHE A 128 -16.07 0.01 -2.20
C PHE A 128 -16.33 -0.11 -0.69
N PHE A 129 -15.41 0.38 0.16
CA PHE A 129 -15.60 0.35 1.61
C PHE A 129 -16.79 1.19 2.08
N ARG A 130 -17.06 2.31 1.41
CA ARG A 130 -18.25 3.13 1.69
C ARG A 130 -19.54 2.37 1.38
N LEU A 131 -19.61 1.70 0.23
CA LEU A 131 -20.77 0.88 -0.14
C LEU A 131 -20.97 -0.27 0.85
N LEU A 132 -19.91 -0.96 1.24
CA LEU A 132 -19.98 -1.99 2.29
C LEU A 132 -20.49 -1.43 3.62
N GLY A 133 -20.03 -0.23 4.01
CA GLY A 133 -20.51 0.43 5.23
C GLY A 133 -22.00 0.77 5.17
N LEU A 134 -22.50 1.25 4.02
CA LEU A 134 -23.92 1.51 3.80
C LEU A 134 -24.75 0.22 3.84
N LEU A 135 -24.26 -0.86 3.23
CA LEU A 135 -24.91 -2.17 3.28
C LEU A 135 -24.94 -2.72 4.71
N ALA A 136 -23.85 -2.57 5.47
CA ALA A 136 -23.80 -2.96 6.87
C ALA A 136 -24.88 -2.22 7.68
N LEU A 137 -25.00 -0.89 7.52
CA LEU A 137 -26.06 -0.13 8.19
C LEU A 137 -27.48 -0.56 7.78
N ARG A 138 -27.67 -0.98 6.53
CA ARG A 138 -28.99 -1.40 6.04
C ARG A 138 -29.40 -2.78 6.55
N PHE A 139 -28.48 -3.72 6.62
CA PHE A 139 -28.79 -5.13 6.89
C PHE A 139 -28.39 -5.62 8.29
N VAL A 140 -27.43 -4.96 8.93
CA VAL A 140 -26.95 -5.33 10.26
C VAL A 140 -27.58 -4.40 11.28
N ASN A 141 -28.53 -4.94 12.06
CA ASN A 141 -29.20 -4.21 13.12
C ASN A 141 -28.81 -4.78 14.49
N HIS A 142 -27.86 -4.11 15.14
CA HIS A 142 -27.42 -4.45 16.50
C HIS A 142 -28.34 -3.93 17.61
N GLN A 143 -29.38 -3.15 17.28
CA GLN A 143 -30.37 -2.66 18.26
C GLN A 143 -31.46 -3.68 18.59
N LYS A 144 -31.61 -4.76 17.81
CA LYS A 144 -32.44 -5.90 18.20
C LYS A 144 -31.67 -6.78 19.19
N ARG A 145 -31.56 -6.33 20.43
CA ARG A 145 -31.23 -7.16 21.57
C ARG A 145 -32.33 -7.05 22.61
#